data_AF-A0A963BU28-F1
#
_entry.id   AF-A0A963BU28-F1
#
_cell.length_a   1.000
_cell.length_b   1.000
_cell.length_c   1.000
_cell.angle_alpha   90.00
_cell.angle_beta   90.00
_cell.angle_gamma   90.00
#
_symmetry.space_group_name_H-M   'P 1'
#
loop_
_entity.id
_entity.type
_entity.pdbx_description
1 polymer ?
#
loop_
_entity_poly.entity_id
_entity_poly.type
_entity_poly.pdbx_seq_one_letter_code
_entity_poly.pdbx_strand_id
1 'polypeptide(L)'
;MCVLAVLIAALIAWQFDFVNSVYFQDQLTHTGIVLNSAIISLFALGVLRIIWLLFSYAGEESAILRVIDNLEQGFKPLSEVPENRIITRRYRNMEQLFNNGMPINHSALASTLVASESTRNSFPKFINNILILSGVFGTIVALSIALVGASDLLESAVTMDGMGMVVHGMSTALSTTITAIACYVYFGYFYLKLTDVQTNLISTVEQITGNHFMPRFHIQTETVLHQFADLIRSLQELLGQMKNSQRSYEELAAEMRNSQSAFEDLETRIISALVDVHRTRIQPVNEEINDIKRLLRLGFRLPEES
;
A
#
# COMPACT_ATOMS: atom_id res chain seq x y z
N MET A 1 -11.47 -23.32 16.11
CA MET A 1 -12.61 -22.38 15.98
C MET A 1 -13.89 -22.95 16.60
N CYS A 2 -14.47 -24.06 16.12
CA CYS A 2 -15.62 -24.71 16.77
C CYS A 2 -15.33 -25.13 18.22
N VAL A 3 -14.11 -25.58 18.53
CA VAL A 3 -13.70 -25.93 19.90
C VAL A 3 -13.72 -24.73 20.86
N LEU A 4 -13.41 -23.52 20.39
CA LEU A 4 -13.42 -22.31 21.22
C LEU A 4 -14.86 -21.82 21.47
N ALA A 5 -15.71 -21.87 20.46
CA ALA A 5 -17.14 -21.56 20.60
C ALA A 5 -17.86 -22.58 21.48
N VAL A 6 -17.52 -23.87 21.35
CA VAL A 6 -18.02 -24.96 22.21
C VAL A 6 -17.46 -24.83 23.62
N LEU A 7 -16.20 -24.44 23.81
CA LEU A 7 -15.63 -24.15 25.13
C LEU A 7 -16.34 -22.98 25.80
N ILE A 8 -16.58 -21.87 25.08
CA ILE A 8 -17.28 -20.71 25.62
C ILE A 8 -18.74 -21.05 25.94
N ALA A 9 -19.43 -21.79 25.07
CA ALA A 9 -20.79 -22.27 25.33
C ALA A 9 -20.84 -23.25 26.51
N ALA A 10 -19.86 -24.15 26.62
CA ALA A 10 -19.71 -25.08 27.73
C ALA A 10 -19.34 -24.35 29.03
N LEU A 11 -18.61 -23.24 28.97
CA LEU A 11 -18.28 -22.41 30.14
C LEU A 11 -19.48 -21.58 30.61
N ILE A 12 -20.27 -21.04 29.68
CA ILE A 12 -21.56 -20.40 29.98
C ILE A 12 -22.53 -21.43 30.59
N ALA A 13 -22.56 -22.66 30.07
CA ALA A 13 -23.38 -23.74 30.60
C ALA A 13 -22.87 -24.26 31.97
N TRP A 14 -21.56 -24.38 32.17
CA TRP A 14 -20.96 -24.82 33.43
C TRP A 14 -21.16 -23.76 34.53
N GLN A 15 -21.08 -22.48 34.20
CA GLN A 15 -21.31 -21.41 35.16
C GLN A 15 -22.81 -21.23 35.51
N PHE A 16 -23.72 -21.85 34.76
CA PHE A 16 -25.16 -21.80 35.04
C PHE A 16 -25.50 -22.45 36.39
N ASP A 17 -24.80 -23.52 36.77
CA ASP A 17 -24.98 -24.17 38.09
C ASP A 17 -24.40 -23.35 39.25
N PHE A 18 -23.29 -22.63 39.03
CA PHE A 18 -22.72 -21.71 40.02
C PHE A 18 -23.59 -20.45 40.19
N VAL A 19 -24.12 -19.92 39.08
CA VAL A 19 -25.10 -18.83 39.12
C VAL A 19 -26.37 -19.32 39.80
N ASN A 20 -26.90 -20.49 39.47
CA ASN A 20 -28.16 -20.96 40.06
C ASN A 20 -28.05 -21.22 41.57
N SER A 21 -26.94 -21.81 42.05
CA SER A 21 -26.73 -22.06 43.48
C SER A 21 -26.47 -20.80 44.30
N VAL A 22 -25.68 -19.86 43.80
CA VAL A 22 -25.32 -18.62 44.55
C VAL A 22 -26.37 -17.51 44.40
N TYR A 23 -27.12 -17.50 43.29
CA TYR A 23 -28.01 -16.40 42.92
C TYR A 23 -29.47 -16.66 43.23
N PHE A 24 -29.95 -17.90 43.03
CA PHE A 24 -31.38 -18.21 43.20
C PHE A 24 -31.73 -18.79 44.57
N GLN A 25 -30.77 -19.33 45.33
CA GLN A 25 -31.06 -19.89 46.67
C GLN A 25 -30.83 -18.92 47.83
N ASP A 26 -29.93 -17.93 47.71
CA ASP A 26 -29.52 -17.07 48.85
C ASP A 26 -29.75 -15.55 48.69
N GLN A 27 -30.32 -15.07 47.57
CA GLN A 27 -30.60 -13.63 47.37
C GLN A 27 -32.09 -13.30 47.48
N LEU A 28 -32.51 -12.90 48.68
CA LEU A 28 -33.90 -12.55 49.00
C LEU A 28 -34.24 -11.04 48.83
N THR A 29 -33.26 -10.16 48.55
CA THR A 29 -33.50 -8.71 48.37
C THR A 29 -33.59 -8.31 46.89
N HIS A 30 -34.70 -7.67 46.49
CA HIS A 30 -34.95 -7.20 45.11
C HIS A 30 -33.80 -6.36 44.51
N THR A 31 -33.13 -5.53 45.31
CA THR A 31 -32.01 -4.69 44.84
C THR A 31 -30.78 -5.51 44.45
N GLY A 32 -30.51 -6.63 45.13
CA GLY A 32 -29.38 -7.51 44.82
C GLY A 32 -29.52 -8.18 43.46
N ILE A 33 -30.75 -8.60 43.13
CA ILE A 33 -31.08 -9.17 41.83
C ILE A 33 -30.83 -8.16 40.71
N VAL A 34 -31.18 -6.88 40.91
CA VAL A 34 -30.97 -5.82 39.92
C VAL A 34 -29.47 -5.53 39.71
N LEU A 35 -28.70 -5.37 40.78
CA LEU A 35 -27.27 -5.06 40.69
C LEU A 35 -26.47 -6.20 40.04
N ASN A 36 -26.69 -7.43 40.48
CA ASN A 36 -25.98 -8.56 39.92
C ASN A 36 -26.39 -8.85 38.46
N SER A 37 -27.66 -8.65 38.10
CA SER A 37 -28.12 -8.86 36.73
C SER A 37 -27.54 -7.82 35.78
N ALA A 38 -27.33 -6.59 36.25
CA ALA A 38 -26.60 -5.57 35.51
C ALA A 38 -25.13 -5.97 35.24
N ILE A 39 -24.44 -6.52 36.24
CA ILE A 39 -23.05 -7.03 36.09
C ILE A 39 -23.01 -8.17 35.08
N ILE A 40 -23.91 -9.15 35.19
CA ILE A 40 -23.98 -10.30 34.27
C ILE A 40 -24.33 -9.82 32.85
N SER A 41 -25.24 -8.85 32.70
CA SER A 41 -25.61 -8.30 31.40
C SER A 41 -24.43 -7.58 30.73
N LEU A 42 -23.69 -6.76 31.49
CA LEU A 42 -22.47 -6.10 31.02
C LEU A 42 -21.40 -7.12 30.60
N PHE A 43 -21.22 -8.15 31.42
CA PHE A 43 -20.31 -9.25 31.12
C PHE A 43 -20.71 -9.98 29.82
N ALA A 44 -21.98 -10.35 29.67
CA ALA A 44 -22.48 -11.06 28.49
C ALA A 44 -22.31 -10.22 27.21
N LEU A 45 -22.62 -8.92 27.27
CA LEU A 45 -22.39 -7.98 26.17
C LEU A 45 -20.90 -7.88 25.82
N GLY A 46 -20.03 -7.83 26.82
CA GLY A 46 -18.58 -7.86 26.64
C GLY A 46 -18.12 -9.12 25.91
N VAL A 47 -18.52 -10.29 26.40
CA VAL A 47 -18.15 -11.58 25.81
C VAL A 47 -18.64 -11.69 24.36
N LEU A 48 -19.90 -11.34 24.10
CA LEU A 48 -20.46 -11.33 22.74
C LEU A 48 -19.64 -10.42 21.81
N ARG A 49 -19.22 -9.25 22.30
CA ARG A 49 -18.38 -8.35 21.52
C ARG A 49 -17.01 -8.94 21.22
N ILE A 50 -16.36 -9.60 22.20
CA ILE A 50 -15.07 -10.29 21.99
C ILE A 50 -15.23 -11.37 20.93
N ILE A 51 -16.27 -12.20 21.02
CA ILE A 51 -16.55 -13.26 20.05
C ILE A 51 -16.70 -12.68 18.64
N TRP A 52 -17.48 -11.60 18.50
CA TRP A 52 -17.68 -10.95 17.21
C TRP A 52 -16.37 -10.40 16.62
N LEU A 53 -15.51 -9.80 17.45
CA LEU A 53 -14.19 -9.35 17.02
C LEU A 53 -13.28 -10.52 16.60
N LEU A 54 -13.28 -11.62 17.34
CA LEU A 54 -12.51 -12.83 16.97
C LEU A 54 -12.96 -13.40 15.62
N PHE A 55 -14.27 -13.47 15.35
CA PHE A 55 -14.77 -13.89 14.05
C PHE A 55 -14.35 -12.93 12.93
N SER A 56 -14.37 -11.63 13.19
CA SER A 56 -13.88 -10.62 12.25
C SER A 56 -12.41 -10.86 11.92
N TYR A 57 -11.55 -11.03 12.93
CA TYR A 57 -10.12 -11.29 12.77
C TYR A 57 -9.80 -12.64 12.10
N ALA A 58 -10.56 -13.69 12.38
CA ALA A 58 -10.43 -14.96 11.67
C ALA A 58 -10.71 -14.80 10.15
N GLY A 59 -11.67 -13.93 9.80
CA GLY A 59 -11.93 -13.57 8.41
C GLY A 59 -10.79 -12.77 7.77
N GLU A 60 -10.10 -11.91 8.53
CA GLU A 60 -8.90 -11.21 8.07
C GLU A 60 -7.73 -12.17 7.84
N GLU A 61 -7.50 -13.11 8.75
CA GLU A 61 -6.45 -14.13 8.62
C GLU A 61 -6.65 -15.00 7.38
N SER A 62 -7.88 -15.46 7.12
CA SER A 62 -8.20 -16.20 5.89
C SER A 62 -7.95 -15.37 4.63
N ALA A 63 -8.24 -14.06 4.66
CA ALA A 63 -7.96 -13.17 3.54
C ALA A 63 -6.45 -13.03 3.30
N ILE A 64 -5.67 -12.90 4.37
CA ILE A 64 -4.20 -12.85 4.31
C ILE A 64 -3.64 -14.12 3.67
N LEU A 65 -4.08 -15.30 4.12
CA LEU A 65 -3.62 -16.57 3.58
C LEU A 65 -3.92 -16.70 2.08
N ARG A 66 -5.11 -16.28 1.63
CA ARG A 66 -5.45 -16.27 0.20
C ARG A 66 -4.56 -15.33 -0.61
N VAL A 67 -4.24 -14.15 -0.06
CA VAL A 67 -3.33 -13.21 -0.73
C VAL A 67 -1.94 -13.82 -0.89
N ILE A 68 -1.42 -14.48 0.15
CA ILE A 68 -0.12 -15.18 0.07
C ILE A 68 -0.17 -16.28 -0.98
N ASP A 69 -1.20 -17.13 -0.95
CA ASP A 69 -1.36 -18.23 -1.92
C ASP A 69 -1.44 -17.71 -3.36
N ASN A 70 -2.22 -16.64 -3.59
CA ASN A 70 -2.27 -15.95 -4.89
C ASN A 70 -0.90 -15.42 -5.34
N LEU A 71 -0.10 -14.89 -4.41
CA LEU A 71 1.23 -14.36 -4.69
C LEU A 71 2.22 -15.47 -5.06
N GLU A 72 2.17 -16.60 -4.35
CA GLU A 72 3.03 -17.77 -4.58
C GLU A 72 2.70 -18.46 -5.92
N GLN A 73 1.41 -18.55 -6.25
CA GLN A 73 0.94 -19.13 -7.52
C GLN A 73 1.06 -18.17 -8.71
N GLY A 74 1.49 -16.92 -8.50
CA GLY A 74 1.68 -15.91 -9.56
C GLY A 74 0.38 -15.30 -10.09
N PHE A 75 -0.75 -15.50 -9.41
CA PHE A 75 -2.02 -14.86 -9.73
C PHE A 75 -2.05 -13.39 -9.28
N LYS A 76 -3.11 -12.66 -9.66
CA LYS A 76 -3.31 -11.29 -9.16
C LYS A 76 -3.50 -11.35 -7.64
N PRO A 77 -2.82 -10.51 -6.84
CA PRO A 77 -2.81 -10.62 -5.37
C PRO A 77 -4.20 -10.57 -4.71
N LEU A 78 -5.13 -9.81 -5.30
CA LEU A 78 -6.47 -9.58 -4.76
C LEU A 78 -7.55 -10.49 -5.35
N SER A 79 -7.18 -11.55 -6.07
CA SER A 79 -8.16 -12.49 -6.65
C SER A 79 -8.93 -13.20 -5.55
N GLU A 80 -10.26 -13.18 -5.61
CA GLU A 80 -11.15 -13.85 -4.64
C GLU A 80 -11.00 -13.41 -3.17
N VAL A 81 -10.44 -12.21 -2.94
CA VAL A 81 -10.29 -11.61 -1.62
C VAL A 81 -11.29 -10.46 -1.46
N PRO A 82 -12.13 -10.43 -0.40
CA PRO A 82 -13.09 -9.36 -0.21
C PRO A 82 -12.44 -7.97 -0.06
N GLU A 83 -13.13 -6.93 -0.55
CA GLU A 83 -12.59 -5.56 -0.57
C GLU A 83 -12.45 -4.91 0.81
N ASN A 84 -13.30 -5.31 1.76
CA ASN A 84 -13.37 -4.74 3.11
C ASN A 84 -12.30 -5.29 4.07
N ARG A 85 -11.32 -6.04 3.56
CA ARG A 85 -10.24 -6.65 4.36
C ARG A 85 -9.08 -5.69 4.53
N ILE A 86 -8.41 -5.76 5.68
CA ILE A 86 -7.27 -4.92 6.05
C ILE A 86 -6.18 -5.05 4.98
N ILE A 87 -5.85 -6.29 4.61
CA ILE A 87 -4.80 -6.57 3.63
C ILE A 87 -5.15 -6.05 2.23
N THR A 88 -6.42 -6.15 1.82
CA THR A 88 -6.90 -5.62 0.53
C THR A 88 -6.79 -4.10 0.48
N ARG A 89 -7.24 -3.43 1.54
CA ARG A 89 -7.14 -1.97 1.65
C ARG A 89 -5.68 -1.52 1.70
N ARG A 90 -4.81 -2.29 2.37
CA ARG A 90 -3.37 -2.03 2.40
C ARG A 90 -2.75 -2.11 1.01
N TYR A 91 -3.00 -3.18 0.27
CA TYR A 91 -2.48 -3.35 -1.09
C TYR A 91 -2.98 -2.24 -2.02
N ARG A 92 -4.28 -1.94 -2.02
CA ARG A 92 -4.86 -0.88 -2.86
C ARG A 92 -4.29 0.50 -2.55
N ASN A 93 -4.11 0.82 -1.27
CA ASN A 93 -3.51 2.10 -0.89
C ASN A 93 -2.07 2.21 -1.42
N MET A 94 -1.29 1.13 -1.36
CA MET A 94 0.06 1.10 -1.93
C MET A 94 0.05 1.22 -3.45
N GLU A 95 -0.86 0.51 -4.12
CA GLU A 95 -1.05 0.58 -5.58
C GLU A 95 -1.46 1.98 -6.04
N GLN A 96 -2.36 2.65 -5.31
CA GLN A 96 -2.75 4.04 -5.60
C GLN A 96 -1.59 5.02 -5.40
N LEU A 97 -0.83 4.90 -4.30
CA LEU A 97 0.34 5.75 -4.07
C LEU A 97 1.39 5.57 -5.17
N PHE A 98 1.63 4.32 -5.55
CA PHE A 98 2.55 3.97 -6.62
C PHE A 98 2.11 4.53 -7.98
N ASN A 99 0.84 4.35 -8.36
CA ASN A 99 0.30 4.87 -9.62
C ASN A 99 0.35 6.40 -9.69
N ASN A 100 0.31 7.08 -8.54
CA ASN A 100 0.44 8.54 -8.43
C ASN A 100 1.91 9.01 -8.33
N GLY A 101 2.89 8.11 -8.41
CA GLY A 101 4.31 8.42 -8.31
C GLY A 101 4.76 8.88 -6.91
N MET A 102 3.97 8.59 -5.87
CA MET A 102 4.27 9.00 -4.50
C MET A 102 5.09 7.91 -3.78
N PRO A 103 6.12 8.29 -2.99
CA PRO A 103 6.88 7.33 -2.22
C PRO A 103 6.00 6.67 -1.15
N ILE A 104 6.12 5.35 -1.01
CA ILE A 104 5.34 4.58 -0.03
C ILE A 104 6.03 4.65 1.33
N ASN A 105 5.45 5.42 2.25
CA ASN A 105 5.91 5.46 3.64
C ASN A 105 5.30 4.29 4.43
N HIS A 106 6.04 3.19 4.54
CA HIS A 106 5.63 2.00 5.26
C HIS A 106 5.28 2.29 6.73
N SER A 107 6.09 3.10 7.42
CA SER A 107 5.89 3.46 8.82
C SER A 107 4.59 4.24 9.04
N ALA A 108 4.21 5.12 8.11
CA ALA A 108 2.95 5.86 8.17
C ALA A 108 1.73 4.96 7.96
N LEU A 109 1.83 3.99 7.06
CA LEU A 109 0.75 3.02 6.83
C LEU A 109 0.57 2.09 8.05
N ALA A 110 1.68 1.63 8.65
CA ALA A 110 1.66 0.80 9.84
C ALA A 110 1.08 1.53 11.05
N SER A 111 1.52 2.77 11.31
CA SER A 111 1.00 3.57 12.43
C SER A 111 -0.49 3.90 12.29
N THR A 112 -0.94 4.21 11.06
CA THR A 112 -2.36 4.42 10.76
C THR A 112 -3.18 3.16 11.00
N LEU A 113 -2.67 1.99 10.60
CA LEU A 113 -3.34 0.71 10.83
C LEU A 113 -3.50 0.43 12.33
N VAL A 114 -2.41 0.51 13.09
CA VAL A 114 -2.41 0.31 14.55
C VAL A 114 -3.37 1.28 15.24
N ALA A 115 -3.36 2.56 14.84
CA ALA A 115 -4.27 3.56 15.40
C ALA A 115 -5.74 3.20 15.13
N SER A 116 -6.07 2.80 13.91
CA SER A 116 -7.44 2.41 13.55
C SER A 116 -7.92 1.16 14.32
N GLU A 117 -7.05 0.17 14.50
CA GLU A 117 -7.38 -1.08 15.19
C GLU A 117 -7.44 -0.90 16.72
N SER A 118 -6.62 -0.01 17.29
CA SER A 118 -6.67 0.33 18.72
C SER A 118 -8.05 0.87 19.15
N THR A 119 -8.70 1.66 18.29
CA THR A 119 -10.04 2.20 18.59
C THR A 119 -11.12 1.11 18.70
N ARG A 120 -10.96 -0.02 17.99
CA ARG A 120 -11.91 -1.14 18.03
C ARG A 120 -11.91 -1.88 19.36
N ASN A 121 -10.82 -1.82 20.12
CA ASN A 121 -10.68 -2.48 21.41
C ASN A 121 -11.14 -1.61 22.61
N SER A 122 -11.62 -0.39 22.34
CA SER A 122 -12.08 0.56 23.37
C SER A 122 -13.23 0.02 24.22
N PHE A 123 -14.23 -0.62 23.61
CA PHE A 123 -15.40 -1.14 24.33
C PHE A 123 -15.05 -2.33 25.24
N PRO A 124 -14.34 -3.38 24.77
CA PRO A 124 -13.86 -4.42 25.69
C PRO A 124 -13.01 -3.88 26.83
N LYS A 125 -12.11 -2.90 26.55
CA LYS A 125 -11.33 -2.23 27.59
C LYS A 125 -12.21 -1.51 28.63
N PHE A 126 -13.26 -0.83 28.18
CA PHE A 126 -14.23 -0.19 29.08
C PHE A 126 -14.95 -1.22 29.96
N ILE A 127 -15.43 -2.33 29.39
CA ILE A 127 -16.11 -3.39 30.14
C ILE A 127 -15.18 -4.02 31.19
N ASN A 128 -13.91 -4.27 30.84
CA ASN A 128 -12.93 -4.79 31.80
C ASN A 128 -12.81 -3.88 33.02
N ASN A 129 -12.72 -2.56 32.81
CA ASN A 129 -12.58 -1.60 33.90
C ASN A 129 -13.89 -1.39 34.70
N ILE A 130 -15.04 -1.39 34.03
CA ILE A 130 -16.33 -1.10 34.69
C ILE A 130 -16.86 -2.28 35.50
N LEU A 131 -16.48 -3.53 35.17
CA LEU A 131 -16.95 -4.72 35.90
C LEU A 131 -16.57 -4.67 37.40
N ILE A 132 -15.32 -4.30 37.71
CA ILE A 132 -14.88 -4.16 39.11
C ILE A 132 -15.59 -2.98 39.78
N LEU A 133 -15.66 -1.83 39.10
CA LEU A 133 -16.31 -0.64 39.64
C LEU A 133 -17.81 -0.87 39.91
N SER A 134 -18.49 -1.65 39.07
CA SER A 134 -19.88 -2.06 39.29
C SER A 134 -20.01 -2.96 40.52
N GLY A 135 -19.02 -3.82 40.79
CA GLY A 135 -18.96 -4.61 42.02
C GLY A 135 -18.86 -3.74 43.26
N VAL A 136 -17.91 -2.79 43.27
CA VAL A 136 -17.73 -1.82 44.36
C VAL A 136 -18.95 -0.92 44.52
N PHE A 137 -19.56 -0.48 43.43
CA PHE A 137 -20.81 0.29 43.50
C PHE A 137 -21.93 -0.53 44.16
N GLY A 138 -22.05 -1.81 43.79
CA GLY A 138 -23.03 -2.70 44.37
C GLY A 138 -22.85 -2.91 45.87
N THR A 139 -21.60 -2.97 46.37
CA THR A 139 -21.36 -3.05 47.83
C THR A 139 -21.79 -1.80 48.56
N ILE A 140 -21.52 -0.61 48.00
CA ILE A 140 -21.92 0.66 48.60
C ILE A 140 -23.44 0.71 48.75
N VAL A 141 -24.17 0.40 47.68
CA VAL A 141 -25.65 0.39 47.70
C VAL A 141 -26.19 -0.63 48.70
N ALA A 142 -25.64 -1.84 48.71
CA ALA A 142 -26.09 -2.91 49.59
C ALA A 142 -25.80 -2.61 51.09
N LEU A 143 -24.65 -2.01 51.39
CA LEU A 143 -24.32 -1.55 52.75
C LEU A 143 -25.18 -0.35 53.18
N SER A 144 -25.52 0.56 52.28
CA SER A 144 -26.46 1.65 52.59
C SER A 144 -27.84 1.11 52.98
N ILE A 145 -28.35 0.10 52.28
CA ILE A 145 -29.63 -0.55 52.64
C ILE A 145 -29.53 -1.26 53.99
N ALA A 146 -28.41 -1.94 54.26
CA ALA A 146 -28.18 -2.55 55.57
C ALA A 146 -28.18 -1.50 56.69
N LEU A 147 -27.59 -0.33 56.47
CA LEU A 147 -27.55 0.74 57.46
C LEU A 147 -28.95 1.32 57.75
N VAL A 148 -29.78 1.48 56.71
CA VAL A 148 -31.19 1.89 56.86
C VAL A 148 -31.96 0.86 57.68
N GLY A 149 -31.80 -0.44 57.38
CA GLY A 149 -32.43 -1.50 58.17
C GLY A 149 -31.96 -1.53 59.64
N ALA A 150 -30.71 -1.18 59.91
CA ALA A 150 -30.19 -1.04 61.27
C ALA A 150 -30.77 0.18 62.01
N SER A 151 -31.04 1.28 61.30
CA SER A 151 -31.70 2.46 61.85
C SER A 151 -33.13 2.16 62.28
N ASP A 152 -33.89 1.44 61.45
CA ASP A 152 -35.28 1.03 61.75
C ASP A 152 -35.37 0.15 63.01
N LEU A 153 -34.36 -0.70 63.24
CA LEU A 153 -34.25 -1.53 64.46
C LEU A 153 -34.01 -0.73 65.74
N LEU A 154 -33.36 0.44 65.65
CA LEU A 154 -33.11 1.31 66.80
C LEU A 154 -34.34 2.14 67.17
N GLU A 155 -35.20 2.46 66.20
CA GLU A 155 -36.38 3.31 66.38
C GLU A 155 -37.63 2.52 66.82
N SER A 156 -37.78 1.27 66.39
CA SER A 156 -38.94 0.42 66.70
C SER A 156 -38.54 -0.86 67.43
N ALA A 157 -39.07 -1.07 68.64
CA ALA A 157 -38.77 -2.25 69.45
C ALA A 157 -39.02 -3.57 68.69
N VAL A 158 -37.92 -4.27 68.36
CA VAL A 158 -37.83 -5.69 67.95
C VAL A 158 -38.85 -6.12 66.89
N THR A 159 -38.79 -5.52 65.70
CA THR A 159 -39.35 -6.16 64.50
C THR A 159 -38.28 -7.03 63.85
N MET A 160 -38.57 -8.34 63.73
CA MET A 160 -37.69 -9.34 63.11
C MET A 160 -37.29 -8.98 61.65
N ASP A 161 -38.06 -8.08 61.03
CA ASP A 161 -37.92 -7.60 59.65
C ASP A 161 -36.69 -6.69 59.45
N GLY A 162 -36.38 -5.78 60.39
CA GLY A 162 -35.22 -4.90 60.29
C GLY A 162 -33.89 -5.66 60.36
N MET A 163 -33.83 -6.74 61.15
CA MET A 163 -32.65 -7.61 61.25
C MET A 163 -32.46 -8.43 59.99
N GLY A 164 -33.56 -8.84 59.34
CA GLY A 164 -33.56 -9.38 57.99
C GLY A 164 -32.86 -8.44 57.00
N MET A 165 -33.29 -7.18 56.93
CA MET A 165 -32.70 -6.20 55.99
C MET A 165 -31.19 -5.99 56.15
N VAL A 166 -30.68 -5.97 57.39
CA VAL A 166 -29.24 -5.82 57.66
C VAL A 166 -28.45 -7.03 57.13
N VAL A 167 -28.88 -8.24 57.47
CA VAL A 167 -28.22 -9.48 57.04
C VAL A 167 -28.25 -9.63 55.52
N HIS A 168 -29.38 -9.28 54.91
CA HIS A 168 -29.57 -9.35 53.46
C HIS A 168 -28.72 -8.32 52.72
N GLY A 169 -28.59 -7.09 53.23
CA GLY A 169 -27.72 -6.07 52.66
C GLY A 169 -26.25 -6.47 52.71
N MET A 170 -25.77 -7.04 53.82
CA MET A 170 -24.40 -7.56 53.93
C MET A 170 -24.13 -8.75 52.98
N SER A 171 -25.05 -9.72 52.91
CA SER A 171 -24.94 -10.86 51.98
C SER A 171 -24.94 -10.41 50.52
N THR A 172 -25.83 -9.47 50.16
CA THR A 172 -25.90 -8.87 48.82
C THR A 172 -24.57 -8.18 48.47
N ALA A 173 -23.97 -7.42 49.39
CA ALA A 173 -22.69 -6.75 49.16
C ALA A 173 -21.57 -7.77 48.83
N LEU A 174 -21.45 -8.84 49.62
CA LEU A 174 -20.45 -9.88 49.40
C LEU A 174 -20.66 -10.61 48.06
N SER A 175 -21.88 -11.05 47.78
CA SER A 175 -22.21 -11.75 46.52
C SER A 175 -21.95 -10.87 45.29
N THR A 176 -22.26 -9.57 45.37
CA THR A 176 -22.02 -8.63 44.27
C THR A 176 -20.54 -8.43 43.97
N THR A 177 -19.71 -8.40 45.02
CA THR A 177 -18.24 -8.32 44.87
C THR A 177 -17.67 -9.58 44.24
N ILE A 178 -18.09 -10.75 44.74
CA ILE A 178 -17.61 -12.04 44.25
C ILE A 178 -17.98 -12.21 42.77
N THR A 179 -19.23 -11.87 42.41
CA THR A 179 -19.72 -11.94 41.03
C THR A 179 -18.92 -11.02 40.11
N ALA A 180 -18.69 -9.77 40.52
CA ALA A 180 -17.89 -8.81 39.75
C ALA A 180 -16.44 -9.29 39.52
N ILE A 181 -15.79 -9.83 40.56
CA ILE A 181 -14.43 -10.35 40.47
C ILE A 181 -14.36 -11.56 39.54
N ALA A 182 -15.29 -12.51 39.68
CA ALA A 182 -15.33 -13.70 38.82
C ALA A 182 -15.53 -13.31 37.34
N CYS A 183 -16.50 -12.44 37.05
CA CYS A 183 -16.73 -11.90 35.71
C CYS A 183 -15.50 -11.15 35.18
N TYR A 184 -14.83 -10.35 36.02
CA TYR A 184 -13.63 -9.60 35.64
C TYR A 184 -12.47 -10.52 35.25
N VAL A 185 -12.14 -11.52 36.07
CA VAL A 185 -11.00 -12.43 35.81
C VAL A 185 -11.24 -13.21 34.52
N TYR A 186 -12.46 -13.74 34.36
CA TYR A 186 -12.81 -14.48 33.16
C TYR A 186 -12.76 -13.61 31.91
N PHE A 187 -13.44 -12.45 31.95
CA PHE A 187 -13.44 -11.51 30.83
C PHE A 187 -12.04 -11.00 30.49
N GLY A 188 -11.23 -10.71 31.52
CA GLY A 188 -9.84 -10.27 31.38
C GLY A 188 -8.97 -11.26 30.63
N TYR A 189 -9.11 -12.56 30.89
CA TYR A 189 -8.38 -13.60 30.14
C TYR A 189 -8.69 -13.55 28.64
N PHE A 190 -9.97 -13.54 28.26
CA PHE A 190 -10.37 -13.49 26.85
C PHE A 190 -10.01 -12.16 26.19
N TYR A 191 -10.08 -11.06 26.93
CA TYR A 191 -9.66 -9.74 26.46
C TYR A 191 -8.15 -9.69 26.17
N LEU A 192 -7.32 -10.30 27.03
CA LEU A 192 -5.88 -10.45 26.77
C LEU A 192 -5.65 -11.28 25.51
N LYS A 193 -6.34 -12.42 25.37
CA LYS A 193 -6.21 -13.26 24.16
C LYS A 193 -6.67 -12.57 22.89
N LEU A 194 -7.72 -11.76 22.94
CA LEU A 194 -8.14 -10.94 21.81
C LEU A 194 -7.05 -9.95 21.41
N THR A 195 -6.38 -9.34 22.39
CA THR A 195 -5.29 -8.40 22.16
C THR A 195 -4.08 -9.10 21.54
N ASP A 196 -3.72 -10.30 22.01
CA ASP A 196 -2.65 -11.13 21.42
C ASP A 196 -2.93 -11.42 19.93
N VAL A 197 -4.16 -11.85 19.61
CA VAL A 197 -4.59 -12.14 18.22
C VAL A 197 -4.53 -10.90 17.35
N GLN A 198 -5.00 -9.75 17.86
CA GLN A 198 -4.95 -8.48 17.16
C GLN A 198 -3.50 -8.07 16.84
N THR A 199 -2.61 -8.13 17.82
CA THR A 199 -1.19 -7.79 17.62
C THR A 199 -0.56 -8.72 16.59
N ASN A 200 -0.79 -10.03 16.68
CA ASN A 200 -0.25 -10.99 15.73
C ASN A 200 -0.77 -10.74 14.30
N LEU A 201 -2.06 -10.48 14.13
CA LEU A 201 -2.65 -10.16 12.83
C LEU A 201 -2.00 -8.92 12.21
N ILE A 202 -1.86 -7.83 12.99
CA ILE A 202 -1.22 -6.60 12.51
C ILE A 202 0.24 -6.87 12.14
N SER A 203 0.99 -7.58 13.00
CA SER A 203 2.37 -7.97 12.71
C SER A 203 2.49 -8.78 11.42
N THR A 204 1.56 -9.71 11.18
CA THR A 204 1.52 -10.52 9.95
C THR A 204 1.26 -9.65 8.72
N VAL A 205 0.31 -8.71 8.79
CA VAL A 205 0.05 -7.74 7.71
C VAL A 205 1.29 -6.92 7.39
N GLU A 206 2.00 -6.44 8.41
CA GLU A 206 3.23 -5.67 8.21
C GLU A 206 4.37 -6.52 7.65
N GLN A 207 4.54 -7.75 8.13
CA GLN A 207 5.53 -8.70 7.62
C GLN A 207 5.29 -9.01 6.14
N ILE A 208 4.05 -9.29 5.74
CA ILE A 208 3.70 -9.54 4.33
C ILE A 208 3.88 -8.27 3.50
N THR A 209 3.51 -7.12 4.04
CA THR A 209 3.72 -5.86 3.36
C THR A 209 5.21 -5.62 3.11
N GLY A 210 6.06 -5.83 4.12
CA GLY A 210 7.52 -5.67 4.00
C GLY A 210 8.16 -6.68 3.05
N ASN A 211 7.76 -7.95 3.13
CA ASN A 211 8.43 -9.03 2.39
C ASN A 211 7.89 -9.21 0.96
N HIS A 212 6.60 -8.99 0.73
CA HIS A 212 5.95 -9.28 -0.56
C HIS A 212 5.48 -8.02 -1.30
N PHE A 213 4.90 -7.04 -0.60
CA PHE A 213 4.37 -5.85 -1.28
C PHE A 213 5.46 -4.83 -1.59
N MET A 214 6.28 -4.46 -0.60
CA MET A 214 7.29 -3.41 -0.74
C MET A 214 8.26 -3.63 -1.92
N PRO A 215 8.82 -4.84 -2.16
CA PRO A 215 9.68 -5.08 -3.30
C PRO A 215 8.97 -4.82 -4.64
N ARG A 216 7.69 -5.17 -4.77
CA ARG A 216 6.93 -4.95 -6.01
C ARG A 216 6.71 -3.48 -6.33
N PHE A 217 6.64 -2.62 -5.32
CA PHE A 217 6.39 -1.19 -5.50
C PHE A 217 7.66 -0.32 -5.43
N HIS A 218 8.80 -0.82 -4.93
CA HIS A 218 10.06 -0.07 -4.85
C HIS A 218 10.94 -0.16 -6.11
N ILE A 219 10.76 -1.17 -6.95
CA ILE A 219 11.66 -1.41 -8.09
C ILE A 219 11.65 -0.24 -9.10
N GLN A 220 10.62 0.63 -9.16
CA GLN A 220 10.56 1.70 -10.16
C GLN A 220 11.22 3.03 -9.76
N THR A 221 11.28 3.43 -8.49
CA THR A 221 11.77 4.78 -8.13
C THR A 221 13.29 4.95 -8.27
N GLU A 222 14.09 3.93 -7.92
CA GLU A 222 15.54 3.97 -8.17
C GLU A 222 15.90 3.75 -9.65
N THR A 223 15.17 2.88 -10.36
CA THR A 223 15.41 2.67 -11.79
C THR A 223 15.10 3.90 -12.64
N VAL A 224 14.15 4.75 -12.22
CA VAL A 224 13.84 5.97 -12.98
C VAL A 224 15.03 6.92 -12.98
N LEU A 225 15.72 7.09 -11.85
CA LEU A 225 16.94 7.92 -11.78
C LEU A 225 18.06 7.33 -12.65
N HIS A 226 18.22 6.01 -12.63
CA HIS A 226 19.22 5.31 -13.44
C HIS A 226 18.91 5.39 -14.94
N GLN A 227 17.64 5.23 -15.33
CA GLN A 227 17.17 5.38 -16.70
C GLN A 227 17.32 6.81 -17.21
N PHE A 228 17.13 7.83 -16.35
CA PHE A 228 17.43 9.22 -16.73
C PHE A 228 18.92 9.45 -16.94
N ALA A 229 19.80 8.86 -16.12
CA ALA A 229 21.24 8.93 -16.31
C ALA A 229 21.66 8.25 -17.64
N ASP A 230 21.09 7.08 -17.95
CA ASP A 230 21.34 6.36 -19.20
C ASP A 230 20.78 7.11 -20.42
N LEU A 231 19.61 7.77 -20.28
CA LEU A 231 19.04 8.61 -21.33
C LEU A 231 19.92 9.85 -21.59
N ILE A 232 20.42 10.49 -20.53
CA ILE A 232 21.36 11.62 -20.65
C ILE A 232 22.66 11.17 -21.31
N ARG A 233 23.19 9.99 -20.94
CA ARG A 233 24.39 9.43 -21.57
C ARG A 233 24.16 9.10 -23.04
N SER A 234 23.00 8.51 -23.36
CA SER A 234 22.59 8.22 -24.74
C SER A 234 22.45 9.49 -25.57
N LEU A 235 21.91 10.57 -24.98
CA LEU A 235 21.84 11.89 -25.62
C LEU A 235 23.23 12.50 -25.83
N GLN A 236 24.15 12.36 -24.87
CA GLN A 236 25.54 12.82 -25.01
C GLN A 236 26.28 12.04 -26.10
N GLU A 237 26.10 10.72 -26.17
CA GLU A 237 26.67 9.86 -27.21
C GLU A 237 26.10 10.23 -28.60
N LEU A 238 24.78 10.44 -28.71
CA LEU A 238 24.14 10.93 -29.94
C LEU A 238 24.66 12.30 -30.37
N LEU A 239 24.81 13.24 -29.43
CA LEU A 239 25.37 14.57 -29.72
C LEU A 239 26.83 14.46 -30.18
N GLY A 240 27.62 13.56 -29.58
CA GLY A 240 28.98 13.26 -30.02
C GLY A 240 29.04 12.69 -31.43
N GLN A 241 28.18 11.71 -31.74
CA GLN A 241 28.07 11.15 -33.08
C GLN A 241 27.61 12.18 -34.11
N MET A 242 26.62 13.02 -33.77
CA MET A 242 26.12 14.08 -34.65
C MET A 242 27.22 15.11 -34.95
N LYS A 243 28.00 15.52 -33.93
CA LYS A 243 29.12 16.45 -34.11
C LYS A 243 30.22 15.86 -35.00
N ASN A 244 30.54 14.58 -34.81
CA ASN A 244 31.52 13.89 -35.65
C ASN A 244 31.01 13.73 -37.09
N SER A 245 29.72 13.44 -37.26
CA SER A 245 29.09 13.37 -38.58
C SER A 245 29.09 14.72 -39.28
N GLN A 246 28.75 15.82 -38.58
CA GLN A 246 28.87 17.18 -39.11
C GLN A 246 30.29 17.50 -39.57
N ARG A 247 31.30 17.17 -38.76
CA ARG A 247 32.70 17.39 -39.14
C ARG A 247 33.09 16.61 -40.40
N SER A 248 32.65 15.36 -40.50
CA SER A 248 32.89 14.54 -41.69
C SER A 248 32.16 15.09 -42.93
N TYR A 249 30.96 15.65 -42.77
CA TYR A 249 30.27 16.36 -43.85
C TYR A 249 30.96 17.66 -44.26
N GLU A 250 31.52 18.42 -43.31
CA GLU A 250 32.31 19.62 -43.59
C GLU A 250 33.61 19.27 -44.34
N GLU A 251 34.30 18.19 -43.95
CA GLU A 251 35.48 17.68 -44.63
C GLU A 251 35.13 17.20 -46.06
N LEU A 252 34.04 16.43 -46.22
CA LEU A 252 33.56 16.00 -47.53
C LEU A 252 33.18 17.19 -48.43
N ALA A 253 32.53 18.22 -47.86
CA ALA A 253 32.19 19.43 -48.60
C ALA A 253 33.43 20.23 -49.02
N ALA A 254 34.47 20.26 -48.18
CA ALA A 254 35.75 20.88 -48.53
C ALA A 254 36.46 20.10 -49.64
N GLU A 255 36.45 18.78 -49.59
CA GLU A 255 37.03 17.92 -50.63
C GLU A 255 36.27 17.99 -51.95
N MET A 256 34.93 18.05 -51.91
CA MET A 256 34.11 18.32 -53.10
C MET A 256 34.44 19.67 -53.74
N ARG A 257 34.64 20.73 -52.94
CA ARG A 257 35.08 22.04 -53.47
C ARG A 257 36.44 21.96 -54.15
N ASN A 258 37.39 21.25 -53.56
CA ASN A 258 38.72 21.08 -54.14
C ASN A 258 38.70 20.23 -55.42
N SER A 259 37.84 19.21 -55.48
CA SER A 259 37.64 18.44 -56.70
C SER A 259 36.97 19.29 -57.79
N GLN A 260 35.98 20.10 -57.43
CA GLN A 260 35.30 21.00 -58.37
C GLN A 260 36.24 22.04 -58.97
N SER A 261 37.14 22.64 -58.17
CA SER A 261 38.15 23.56 -58.71
C SER A 261 39.20 22.86 -59.58
N ALA A 262 39.57 21.61 -59.27
CA ALA A 262 40.42 20.80 -60.13
C ALA A 262 39.74 20.46 -61.46
N PHE A 263 38.41 20.22 -61.45
CA PHE A 263 37.63 20.04 -62.67
C PHE A 263 37.55 21.33 -63.50
N GLU A 264 37.36 22.51 -62.89
CA GLU A 264 37.39 23.80 -63.59
C GLU A 264 38.77 24.08 -64.24
N ASP A 265 39.87 23.75 -63.56
CA ASP A 265 41.22 23.91 -64.12
C ASP A 265 41.47 22.93 -65.28
N LEU A 266 40.98 21.68 -65.16
CA LEU A 266 41.02 20.71 -66.25
C LEU A 266 40.21 21.19 -67.47
N GLU A 267 39.00 21.70 -67.24
CA GLU A 267 38.14 22.25 -68.30
C GLU A 267 38.85 23.41 -69.03
N THR A 268 39.47 24.32 -68.28
CA THR A 268 40.23 25.45 -68.83
C THR A 268 41.43 24.97 -69.66
N ARG A 269 42.14 23.94 -69.18
CA ARG A 269 43.26 23.31 -69.91
C ARG A 269 42.82 22.58 -71.17
N ILE A 270 41.67 21.92 -71.15
CA ILE A 270 41.13 21.25 -72.33
C ILE A 270 40.74 22.29 -73.38
N ILE A 271 40.09 23.39 -72.98
CA ILE A 271 39.72 24.49 -73.88
C ILE A 271 40.96 25.10 -74.52
N SER A 272 42.01 25.39 -73.75
CA SER A 272 43.24 25.98 -74.31
C SER A 272 43.99 25.03 -75.25
N ALA A 273 44.08 23.74 -74.91
CA ALA A 273 44.67 22.73 -75.78
C ALA A 273 43.87 22.54 -77.08
N LEU A 274 42.54 22.59 -77.01
CA LEU A 274 41.66 22.50 -78.19
C LEU A 274 41.84 23.71 -79.11
N VAL A 275 41.97 24.92 -78.54
CA VAL A 275 42.26 26.15 -79.30
C VAL A 275 43.63 26.08 -79.97
N ASP A 276 44.65 25.55 -79.28
CA ASP A 276 46.00 25.39 -79.86
C ASP A 276 46.03 24.37 -81.00
N VAL A 277 45.33 23.23 -80.87
CA VAL A 277 45.19 22.24 -81.93
C VAL A 277 44.41 22.81 -83.13
N HIS A 278 43.34 23.56 -82.87
CA HIS A 278 42.59 24.25 -83.91
C HIS A 278 43.49 25.23 -84.68
N ARG A 279 44.31 26.01 -83.96
CA ARG A 279 45.24 26.96 -84.56
C ARG A 279 46.34 26.27 -85.37
N THR A 280 46.95 25.20 -84.85
CA THR A 280 48.07 24.51 -85.53
C THR A 280 47.65 23.64 -86.70
N ARG A 281 46.46 23.03 -86.69
CA ARG A 281 46.01 22.19 -87.82
C ARG A 281 45.17 22.90 -88.86
N ILE A 282 44.37 23.89 -88.50
CA ILE A 282 43.40 24.47 -89.44
C ILE A 282 43.96 25.70 -90.17
N GLN A 283 44.85 26.49 -89.57
CA GLN A 283 45.52 27.59 -90.30
C GLN A 283 46.35 27.11 -91.51
N PRO A 284 47.24 26.10 -91.41
CA PRO A 284 48.03 25.68 -92.56
C PRO A 284 47.18 25.00 -93.64
N VAL A 285 46.10 24.31 -93.28
CA VAL A 285 45.16 23.74 -94.26
C VAL A 285 44.45 24.84 -95.06
N ASN A 286 44.17 25.99 -94.44
CA ASN A 286 43.59 27.13 -95.15
C ASN A 286 44.60 27.81 -96.09
N GLU A 287 45.88 27.82 -95.73
CA GLU A 287 46.97 28.26 -96.62
C GLU A 287 47.19 27.29 -97.78
N GLU A 288 47.20 25.98 -97.53
CA GLU A 288 47.30 24.94 -98.55
C GLU A 288 46.11 24.96 -99.53
N ILE A 289 44.88 25.20 -99.04
CA ILE A 289 43.69 25.36 -99.90
C ILE A 289 43.82 26.61 -100.79
N ASN A 290 44.40 27.69 -100.29
CA ASN A 290 44.65 28.90 -101.09
C ASN A 290 45.73 28.67 -102.15
N ASP A 291 46.78 27.90 -101.83
CA ASP A 291 47.81 27.51 -102.80
C ASP A 291 47.27 26.54 -103.87
N ILE A 292 46.40 25.59 -103.48
CA ILE A 292 45.69 24.72 -104.45
C ILE A 292 44.79 25.55 -105.37
N LYS A 293 44.05 26.54 -104.83
CA LYS A 293 43.27 27.50 -105.64
C LYS A 293 44.16 28.24 -106.63
N ARG A 294 45.37 28.65 -106.21
CA ARG A 294 46.32 29.37 -107.05
C ARG A 294 46.91 28.49 -108.16
N LEU A 295 47.25 27.25 -107.85
CA LEU A 295 47.75 26.25 -108.81
C LEU A 295 46.67 25.84 -109.82
N LEU A 296 45.43 25.65 -109.39
CA LEU A 296 44.30 25.39 -110.29
C LEU A 296 44.01 26.59 -111.20
N ARG A 297 44.09 27.82 -110.69
CA ARG A 297 43.97 29.04 -111.54
C ARG A 297 45.06 29.12 -112.61
N LEU A 298 46.31 28.80 -112.26
CA LEU A 298 47.45 28.76 -113.19
C LEU A 298 47.29 27.66 -114.26
N GLY A 299 46.83 26.48 -113.86
CA GLY A 299 46.61 25.36 -114.78
C GLY A 299 45.44 25.56 -115.75
N PHE A 300 44.38 26.27 -115.33
CA PHE A 300 43.17 26.49 -116.14
C PHE A 300 43.08 27.87 -116.82
N ARG A 301 44.12 28.73 -116.72
CA ARG A 301 44.16 30.10 -117.30
C ARG A 301 42.86 30.89 -117.07
N LEU A 302 42.41 30.91 -115.82
CA LEU A 302 41.25 31.72 -115.42
C LEU A 302 41.69 33.18 -115.18
N PRO A 303 40.90 34.20 -115.59
CA PRO A 303 41.22 35.61 -115.36
C PRO A 303 41.18 35.98 -113.85
N GLU A 304 41.97 36.99 -113.46
CA GLU A 304 41.98 37.49 -112.07
C GLU A 304 40.64 38.14 -111.71
N GLU A 305 40.11 37.79 -110.54
CA GLU A 305 38.95 38.48 -109.95
C GLU A 305 39.44 39.67 -109.13
N SER A 306 38.82 40.82 -109.41
CA SER A 306 38.77 42.04 -108.61
C SER A 306 38.22 41.82 -107.20
#